data_AF-A0A1J4XKR2-F1
#
_entry.id   AF-A0A1J4XKR2-F1
#
_cell.length_a   1.000
_cell.length_b   1.000
_cell.length_c   1.000
_cell.angle_alpha   90.00
_cell.angle_beta   90.00
_cell.angle_gamma   90.00
#
_symmetry.space_group_name_H-M   'P 1'
#
loop_
_entity.id
_entity.type
_entity.pdbx_description
1 polymer ?
#
loop_
_entity_poly.entity_id
_entity_poly.type
_entity_poly.pdbx_seq_one_letter_code
_entity_poly.pdbx_strand_id
1 'polypeptide(L)'
;MKNPTRTDGKQTYYLKTEAIMRFFEGCDDKIDTMIKCKEGELALLTTDHELYEAIGSLKDRNRIDINKLVKFLESVDIVSFRMNLNKEKPLLTTERVERLRKLASLDQTSAEQG
;
A
#
# COMPACT_ATOMS: atom_id res chain seq x y z
N MET A 1 14.49 11.39 -23.70
CA MET A 1 14.17 12.01 -22.38
C MET A 1 15.14 11.44 -21.36
N LYS A 2 15.68 12.28 -20.47
CA LYS A 2 16.72 11.89 -19.50
C LYS A 2 16.16 10.93 -18.44
N ASN A 3 16.87 9.83 -18.18
CA ASN A 3 16.62 8.90 -17.07
C ASN A 3 16.73 9.61 -15.72
N PRO A 4 15.97 9.20 -14.70
CA PRO A 4 16.43 9.26 -13.33
C PRO A 4 17.32 8.03 -13.06
N THR A 5 18.60 8.35 -12.89
CA THR A 5 19.61 7.76 -12.00
C THR A 5 19.17 6.60 -11.11
N ARG A 6 19.98 5.52 -11.08
CA ARG A 6 20.07 4.55 -9.98
C ARG A 6 19.87 5.27 -8.65
N THR A 7 18.74 5.04 -7.99
CA THR A 7 18.61 5.26 -6.56
C THR A 7 19.57 4.30 -5.87
N ASP A 8 20.28 4.80 -4.86
CA ASP A 8 21.21 4.06 -3.98
C ASP A 8 20.74 2.61 -3.78
N GLY A 9 21.65 1.63 -3.76
CA GLY A 9 21.41 0.17 -3.88
C GLY A 9 20.49 -0.52 -2.84
N LYS A 10 19.37 0.12 -2.51
CA LYS A 10 18.31 -0.23 -1.59
C LYS A 10 17.24 -0.97 -2.37
N GLN A 11 16.79 -2.07 -1.81
CA GLN A 11 15.69 -2.84 -2.38
C GLN A 11 14.42 -1.99 -2.31
N THR A 12 13.75 -1.80 -3.45
CA THR A 12 12.46 -1.08 -3.48
C THR A 12 11.32 -2.09 -3.42
N TYR A 13 10.40 -1.89 -2.49
CA TYR A 13 9.20 -2.70 -2.33
C TYR A 13 7.96 -1.89 -2.68
N TYR A 14 7.23 -2.33 -3.70
CA TYR A 14 5.98 -1.68 -4.10
C TYR A 14 4.80 -2.21 -3.28
N LEU A 15 4.16 -1.34 -2.52
CA LEU A 15 2.96 -1.65 -1.74
C LEU A 15 1.73 -1.55 -2.64
N LYS A 16 1.12 -2.70 -2.88
CA LYS A 16 -0.20 -2.82 -3.52
C LYS A 16 -1.33 -2.56 -2.52
N THR A 17 -2.51 -2.28 -3.04
CA THR A 17 -3.73 -1.98 -2.29
C THR A 17 -3.98 -2.93 -1.12
N GLU A 18 -3.88 -4.25 -1.33
CA GLU A 18 -4.13 -5.25 -0.29
C GLU A 18 -3.14 -5.17 0.88
N ALA A 19 -1.87 -4.89 0.62
CA ALA A 19 -0.86 -4.72 1.67
C ALA A 19 -1.12 -3.44 2.47
N ILE A 20 -1.51 -2.35 1.80
CA ILE A 20 -1.89 -1.10 2.45
C ILE A 20 -3.14 -1.30 3.32
N MET A 21 -4.12 -2.08 2.85
CA MET A 21 -5.30 -2.42 3.64
C MET A 21 -4.92 -3.18 4.90
N ARG A 22 -4.06 -4.20 4.80
CA ARG A 22 -3.61 -4.99 5.96
C ARG A 22 -2.88 -4.14 7.01
N PHE A 23 -2.08 -3.16 6.58
CA PHE A 23 -1.46 -2.17 7.48
C PHE A 23 -2.49 -1.37 8.27
N PHE A 24 -3.50 -0.81 7.59
CA PHE A 24 -4.53 -0.01 8.25
C PHE A 24 -5.42 -0.85 9.16
N GLU A 25 -5.75 -2.08 8.76
CA GLU A 25 -6.51 -3.04 9.57
C GLU A 25 -5.68 -3.63 10.72
N GLY A 26 -4.34 -3.52 10.67
CA GLY A 26 -3.44 -4.02 11.71
C GLY A 26 -3.43 -5.55 11.81
N CYS A 27 -3.55 -6.23 10.67
CA CYS A 27 -3.71 -7.68 10.60
C CYS A 27 -2.54 -8.39 9.91
N ASP A 28 -1.40 -7.70 9.75
CA ASP A 28 -0.16 -8.22 9.16
C ASP A 28 1.04 -7.57 9.85
N ASP A 29 1.59 -8.26 10.86
CA ASP A 29 2.69 -7.77 11.69
C ASP A 29 3.96 -7.47 10.87
N LYS A 30 4.17 -8.20 9.78
CA LYS A 30 5.32 -8.01 8.88
C LYS A 30 5.20 -6.70 8.14
N ILE A 31 4.04 -6.43 7.53
CA ILE A 31 3.78 -5.15 6.86
C ILE A 31 3.78 -3.99 7.87
N ASP A 32 3.21 -4.19 9.06
CA ASP A 32 3.23 -3.20 10.14
C ASP A 32 4.66 -2.83 10.53
N THR A 33 5.53 -3.83 10.73
CA THR A 33 6.94 -3.62 11.06
C THR A 33 7.68 -2.94 9.90
N MET A 34 7.46 -3.39 8.67
CA MET A 34 8.10 -2.82 7.48
C MET A 34 7.82 -1.33 7.34
N ILE A 35 6.55 -0.91 7.52
CA ILE A 35 6.14 0.48 7.40
C ILE A 35 6.56 1.30 8.64
N LYS A 36 6.43 0.75 9.85
CA LYS A 36 6.74 1.49 11.09
C LYS A 36 8.24 1.68 11.31
N CYS A 37 9.02 0.64 11.07
CA CYS A 37 10.43 0.59 11.48
C CYS A 37 11.41 1.07 10.41
N LYS A 38 10.96 1.32 9.15
CA LYS A 38 11.74 1.81 8.01
C LYS A 38 13.21 1.41 8.10
N GLU A 39 13.50 0.12 7.90
CA GLU A 39 14.88 -0.36 7.86
C GLU A 39 15.62 0.36 6.72
N GLY A 40 16.76 0.98 7.03
CA GLY A 40 17.43 1.95 6.16
C GLY A 40 17.80 1.44 4.76
N GLU A 41 17.71 0.14 4.51
CA GLU A 41 18.02 -0.53 3.25
C GLU A 41 16.79 -0.82 2.37
N LEU A 42 15.57 -0.59 2.87
CA LEU A 42 14.32 -0.86 2.16
C LEU A 42 13.59 0.45 1.83
N ALA A 43 13.40 0.73 0.54
CA ALA A 43 12.56 1.83 0.08
C ALA A 43 11.13 1.31 -0.17
N LEU A 44 10.12 1.95 0.41
CA LEU A 44 8.72 1.60 0.19
C LEU A 44 8.12 2.59 -0.80
N LEU A 45 7.46 2.07 -1.83
CA LEU A 45 6.87 2.86 -2.91
C LEU A 45 5.41 2.44 -3.11
N THR A 46 4.53 3.38 -3.42
CA THR A 46 3.18 3.09 -3.90
C THR A 46 2.67 4.20 -4.82
N THR A 47 1.45 4.05 -5.36
CA THR A 47 0.77 5.15 -6.03
C THR A 47 -0.36 5.73 -5.19
N ASP A 48 -0.68 6.99 -5.46
CA ASP A 48 -1.87 7.64 -4.92
C ASP A 48 -3.19 6.95 -5.31
N HIS A 49 -3.20 6.06 -6.32
CA HIS A 49 -4.34 5.23 -6.66
C HIS A 49 -4.46 4.00 -5.74
N GLU A 50 -3.37 3.29 -5.45
CA GLU A 50 -3.40 2.15 -4.51
C GLU A 50 -3.84 2.60 -3.12
N LEU A 51 -3.34 3.75 -2.64
CA LEU A 51 -3.75 4.31 -1.35
C LEU A 51 -5.24 4.69 -1.36
N TYR A 52 -5.73 5.27 -2.46
CA TYR A 52 -7.15 5.58 -2.64
C TYR A 52 -8.01 4.31 -2.59
N GLU A 53 -7.64 3.27 -3.34
CA GLU A 53 -8.38 2.01 -3.36
C GLU A 53 -8.36 1.35 -1.98
N ALA A 54 -7.23 1.40 -1.27
CA ALA A 54 -7.08 0.80 0.05
C ALA A 54 -8.01 1.46 1.07
N ILE A 55 -7.90 2.78 1.25
CA ILE A 55 -8.75 3.56 2.15
C ILE A 55 -10.22 3.39 1.77
N GLY A 56 -10.53 3.47 0.48
CA GLY A 56 -11.88 3.28 -0.03
C GLY A 56 -12.40 1.86 0.13
N SER A 57 -11.56 0.86 0.37
CA SER A 57 -11.98 -0.54 0.49
C SER A 57 -12.03 -1.06 1.93
N LEU A 58 -11.54 -0.29 2.92
CA LEU A 58 -11.62 -0.65 4.33
C LEU A 58 -13.08 -0.92 4.75
N LYS A 59 -13.26 -1.86 5.69
CA LYS A 59 -14.58 -2.19 6.25
C LYS A 59 -15.14 -1.04 7.08
N ASP A 60 -14.30 -0.40 7.89
CA ASP A 60 -14.68 0.70 8.78
C ASP A 60 -13.85 1.96 8.49
N ARG A 61 -14.22 2.67 7.43
CA ARG A 61 -13.51 3.86 6.93
C ARG A 61 -13.50 5.01 7.94
N ASN A 62 -14.48 5.05 8.85
CA ASN A 62 -14.62 6.12 9.83
C ASN A 62 -13.65 5.95 11.02
N ARG A 63 -12.99 4.79 11.13
CA ARG A 63 -12.09 4.46 12.24
C ARG A 63 -10.63 4.31 11.81
N ILE A 64 -10.26 4.93 10.69
CA ILE A 64 -8.86 4.99 10.29
C ILE A 64 -8.08 5.71 11.39
N ASP A 65 -7.08 5.03 11.93
CA ASP A 65 -6.14 5.64 12.86
C ASP A 65 -5.27 6.64 12.09
N ILE A 66 -5.45 7.92 12.39
CA ILE A 66 -4.71 9.02 11.77
C ILE A 66 -3.20 8.87 12.03
N ASN A 67 -2.78 8.33 13.16
CA ASN A 67 -1.35 8.11 13.44
C ASN A 67 -0.76 7.07 12.49
N LYS A 68 -1.51 6.01 12.15
CA LYS A 68 -1.10 5.04 11.13
C LYS A 68 -0.99 5.69 9.75
N LEU A 69 -1.95 6.54 9.38
CA LEU A 69 -1.91 7.25 8.10
C LEU A 69 -0.68 8.18 8.02
N VAL A 70 -0.44 9.00 9.05
CA VAL A 70 0.74 9.87 9.11
C VAL A 70 2.01 9.04 8.96
N LYS A 71 2.13 7.95 9.72
CA LYS A 71 3.31 7.07 9.63
C LYS A 71 3.50 6.45 8.24
N PHE A 72 2.41 6.08 7.57
CA PHE A 72 2.43 5.60 6.19
C PHE A 72 2.99 6.67 5.25
N LEU A 73 2.47 7.90 5.33
CA LEU A 73 2.92 9.03 4.49
C LEU A 73 4.40 9.39 4.74
N GLU A 74 4.90 9.22 5.96
CA GLU A 74 6.32 9.45 6.28
C GLU A 74 7.26 8.36 5.72
N SER A 75 6.76 7.13 5.64
CA SER A 75 7.59 5.94 5.43
C SER A 75 7.54 5.42 4.00
N VAL A 76 6.47 5.75 3.26
CA VAL A 76 6.20 5.27 1.90
C VAL A 76 6.24 6.43 0.92
N ASP A 77 7.04 6.29 -0.13
CA ASP A 77 7.04 7.22 -1.26
C ASP A 77 5.76 7.01 -2.07
N ILE A 78 4.92 8.05 -2.16
CA ILE A 78 3.66 8.01 -2.91
C ILE A 78 3.83 8.79 -4.21
N VAL A 79 3.76 8.10 -5.34
CA VAL A 79 3.86 8.72 -6.65
C VAL A 79 2.51 8.84 -7.35
N SER A 80 2.38 9.78 -8.28
CA SER A 80 1.13 9.98 -9.00
C SER A 80 0.87 8.87 -10.01
N PHE A 81 -0.23 8.12 -9.85
CA PHE A 81 -0.69 7.13 -10.82
C PHE A 81 -0.87 7.75 -12.21
N ARG A 82 -1.50 8.93 -12.27
CA ARG A 82 -1.78 9.61 -13.53
C ARG A 82 -0.50 10.01 -14.25
N MET A 83 0.49 10.57 -13.55
CA MET A 83 1.75 10.96 -14.20
C MET A 83 2.58 9.75 -14.62
N ASN A 84 2.58 8.67 -13.83
CA ASN A 84 3.39 7.48 -14.11
C ASN A 84 2.79 6.59 -15.21
N LEU A 85 1.46 6.48 -15.27
CA LEU A 85 0.78 5.59 -16.22
C LEU A 85 0.07 6.33 -17.37
N ASN A 86 0.09 7.67 -17.34
CA ASN A 86 -0.60 8.54 -18.30
C ASN A 86 -2.08 8.17 -18.48
N LYS A 87 -2.74 7.80 -17.37
CA LYS A 87 -4.14 7.34 -17.32
C LYS A 87 -4.87 8.02 -16.17
N GLU A 88 -6.16 8.27 -16.36
CA GLU A 88 -7.01 8.72 -15.26
C GLU A 88 -7.21 7.59 -14.25
N LYS A 89 -7.40 7.97 -12.98
CA LYS A 89 -7.66 7.01 -11.91
C LYS A 89 -9.03 6.37 -12.13
N PRO A 90 -9.13 5.04 -12.20
CA PRO A 90 -10.42 4.36 -12.21
C PRO A 90 -11.27 4.71 -10.98
N LEU A 91 -12.58 4.81 -11.17
CA LEU A 91 -13.52 4.92 -10.06
C LEU A 91 -13.57 3.61 -9.27
N LEU A 92 -13.56 3.72 -7.95
CA LEU A 92 -13.69 2.56 -7.07
C LEU A 92 -15.12 2.02 -7.07
N THR A 93 -15.34 0.91 -7.77
CA THR A 93 -16.64 0.24 -7.86
C THR A 93 -16.87 -0.73 -6.69
N THR A 94 -18.13 -1.05 -6.38
CA THR A 94 -18.48 -2.04 -5.36
C THR A 94 -17.83 -3.40 -5.63
N GLU A 95 -17.84 -3.86 -6.88
CA GLU A 95 -17.19 -5.12 -7.29
C GLU A 95 -15.67 -5.08 -7.03
N ARG A 96 -15.03 -3.93 -7.30
CA ARG A 96 -13.61 -3.75 -7.00
C ARG A 96 -13.34 -3.81 -5.50
N VAL A 97 -14.15 -3.12 -4.68
CA VAL A 97 -14.06 -3.16 -3.21
C VAL A 97 -14.18 -4.59 -2.68
N GLU A 98 -15.18 -5.34 -3.14
CA GLU A 98 -15.39 -6.72 -2.71
C GLU A 98 -14.21 -7.63 -3.07
N ARG A 99 -13.65 -7.46 -4.28
CA ARG A 99 -12.43 -8.18 -4.67
C ARG A 99 -11.23 -7.82 -3.79
N LEU A 100 -11.00 -6.55 -3.54
CA LEU A 100 -9.88 -6.08 -2.72
C LEU A 100 -9.95 -6.62 -1.29
N ARG A 101 -11.15 -6.64 -0.69
CA ARG A 101 -11.38 -7.24 0.63
C ARG A 101 -11.06 -8.73 0.65
N LYS A 102 -11.42 -9.47 -0.40
CA LYS A 102 -11.08 -10.90 -0.53
C LYS A 102 -9.57 -11.09 -0.63
N LEU A 103 -8.89 -10.31 -1.48
CA LEU A 103 -7.43 -10.38 -1.65
C LEU A 103 -6.68 -10.10 -0.34
N ALA A 104 -7.09 -9.05 0.40
CA ALA A 104 -6.48 -8.72 1.68
C ALA A 104 -6.58 -9.86 2.71
N SER A 105 -7.66 -10.64 2.67
CA SER A 105 -7.87 -11.81 3.55
C SER A 105 -7.16 -13.09 3.08
N LEU A 106 -6.90 -13.26 1.77
CA LEU A 106 -6.30 -14.48 1.22
C LEU A 106 -4.80 -14.60 1.52
N ASP A 107 -4.06 -13.49 1.51
CA ASP A 107 -2.62 -13.51 1.83
C ASP A 107 -2.33 -13.96 3.27
N GLN A 108 -3.33 -13.91 4.18
CA GLN A 108 -3.20 -14.41 5.55
C GLN A 108 -3.19 -15.94 5.63
N THR A 109 -3.77 -16.65 4.66
CA THR A 109 -3.87 -18.12 4.67
C THR A 109 -2.69 -18.83 3.98
N SER A 110 -1.82 -18.09 3.29
CA SER A 110 -0.61 -18.66 2.65
C SER A 110 0.61 -18.73 3.58
N ALA A 111 0.50 -18.24 4.82
CA ALA A 111 1.59 -18.25 5.80
C ALA A 111 1.57 -19.44 6.79
N GLU A 112 0.55 -20.31 6.72
CA GLU A 112 0.41 -21.49 7.61
C GLU A 112 0.68 -22.83 6.92
N GLN A 113 1.15 -22.83 5.67
CA GLN A 113 1.53 -24.05 4.93
C GLN A 113 2.88 -23.90 4.23
N GLY A 114 3.95 -23.72 5.00
CA GLY A 114 5.34 -23.70 4.52
C GLY A 114 6.31 -24.16 5.58
#